data_AF-A0A8J4SBE4-F1
#
_entry.id   AF-A0A8J4SBE4-F1
#
_cell.length_a   1.000
_cell.length_b   1.000
_cell.length_c   1.000
_cell.angle_alpha   90.00
_cell.angle_beta   90.00
_cell.angle_gamma   90.00
#
_symmetry.space_group_name_H-M   'P 1'
#
loop_
_entity.id
_entity.type
_entity.pdbx_description
1 polymer ?
#
loop_
_entity_poly.entity_id
_entity_poly.type
_entity_poly.pdbx_seq_one_letter_code
_entity_poly.pdbx_strand_id
1 'polypeptide(L)'
;MEEDADEEEEDADLSQLQHKNERSPKFRRCHAAVEKDQWNADAWIALMNEVQLLPVAEAREHYEQFLKQFPTSGRWWKLYAEHELREKQYDRVQEIIKKSLMQLRCPNVDLWRFYLDFTKVVKLDVAVDSKEPAAIATARQLMCDAFELAVERVGGSIHAAPIWQMYLSFVQEEQDPQAFLNVRKLYHRMVMVPLNGMETIWRDYEKFERAIPNNEALAQNFFKVFRPKFDASRAVLRDRKKLYDQVNTNELAVPATSSRADKADMDNWQKILALEMGNPERLDALRLKSRMRYSLELFVSVKRHYPEAWYQYASYENQANDPEAAVSVFERALEAIPDSSFLHFAFADHHELRGDIPAAKALYEKLIKDHVSALAYVTFQRFARRAYGVKGLSEARAIFKKARKDEREGACTYHVFAASALLEFYSDNSDTGKDIALKIFELGLKKCIQEPAYVLCYLEFLGHLNDDNSKCLLWFDGPESCLTKVNITVPVYRYAVVIRKGLVSNAS
;
A
#
# COMPACT_ATOMS: atom_id res chain seq x y z
N MET A 1 -15.14 56.74 -8.30
CA MET A 1 -14.09 56.15 -7.42
C MET A 1 -14.66 55.16 -6.42
N GLU A 2 -15.84 55.39 -5.79
CA GLU A 2 -16.54 54.30 -5.06
C GLU A 2 -17.52 53.55 -5.98
N GLU A 3 -18.26 54.24 -6.86
CA GLU A 3 -19.19 53.58 -7.81
C GLU A 3 -18.49 52.67 -8.84
N ASP A 4 -17.26 52.99 -9.24
CA ASP A 4 -16.50 52.15 -10.20
C ASP A 4 -15.95 50.86 -9.57
N ALA A 5 -15.82 50.80 -8.25
CA ALA A 5 -15.32 49.61 -7.53
C ALA A 5 -16.43 48.59 -7.27
N ASP A 6 -17.65 49.07 -7.02
CA ASP A 6 -18.83 48.23 -6.81
C ASP A 6 -19.31 47.59 -8.12
N GLU A 7 -19.18 48.28 -9.26
CA GLU A 7 -19.48 47.71 -10.59
C GLU A 7 -18.46 46.63 -11.01
N GLU A 8 -17.17 46.78 -10.67
CA GLU A 8 -16.16 45.75 -10.94
C GLU A 8 -16.31 44.49 -10.06
N GLU A 9 -16.77 44.64 -8.80
CA GLU A 9 -17.10 43.50 -7.92
C GLU A 9 -18.38 42.78 -8.37
N GLU A 10 -19.43 43.50 -8.78
CA GLU A 10 -20.66 42.89 -9.30
C GLU A 10 -20.43 42.18 -10.64
N ASP A 11 -19.59 42.72 -11.55
CA ASP A 11 -19.21 42.05 -12.81
C ASP A 11 -18.29 40.83 -12.58
N ALA A 12 -17.43 40.86 -11.56
CA ALA A 12 -16.64 39.70 -11.14
C ALA A 12 -17.52 38.58 -10.55
N ASP A 13 -18.56 38.93 -9.79
CA ASP A 13 -19.51 37.96 -9.24
C ASP A 13 -20.49 37.43 -10.31
N LEU A 14 -20.93 38.28 -11.25
CA LEU A 14 -21.75 37.91 -12.41
C LEU A 14 -20.98 37.01 -13.39
N SER A 15 -19.69 37.27 -13.63
CA SER A 15 -18.84 36.39 -14.43
C SER A 15 -18.54 35.06 -13.74
N GLN A 16 -18.34 35.03 -12.41
CA GLN A 16 -18.24 33.78 -11.63
C GLN A 16 -19.56 32.99 -11.62
N LEU A 17 -20.71 33.67 -11.60
CA LEU A 17 -22.03 33.06 -11.70
C LEU A 17 -22.33 32.56 -13.13
N GLN A 18 -21.85 33.26 -14.17
CA GLN A 18 -21.95 32.82 -15.57
C GLN A 18 -21.03 31.62 -15.86
N HIS A 19 -19.79 31.61 -15.35
CA HIS A 19 -18.89 30.44 -15.38
C HIS A 19 -19.46 29.23 -14.60
N LYS A 20 -20.18 29.47 -13.50
CA LYS A 20 -20.95 28.41 -12.82
C LYS A 20 -22.13 27.93 -13.67
N ASN A 21 -22.78 28.83 -14.42
CA ASN A 21 -23.97 28.55 -15.23
C ASN A 21 -23.70 27.83 -16.56
N GLU A 22 -22.50 27.94 -17.12
CA GLU A 22 -22.06 27.22 -18.34
C GLU A 22 -21.49 25.81 -18.08
N ARG A 23 -21.59 25.30 -16.85
CA ARG A 23 -21.17 23.93 -16.56
C ARG A 23 -22.16 22.93 -17.14
N SER A 24 -21.66 22.03 -17.99
CA SER A 24 -22.41 20.89 -18.53
C SER A 24 -23.28 20.25 -17.44
N PRO A 25 -24.58 19.99 -17.66
CA PRO A 25 -25.45 19.36 -16.67
C PRO A 25 -24.93 17.97 -16.24
N LYS A 26 -24.06 17.34 -17.04
CA LYS A 26 -23.32 16.13 -16.66
C LYS A 26 -22.25 16.42 -15.60
N PHE A 27 -21.47 17.48 -15.76
CA PHE A 27 -20.45 17.92 -14.80
C PHE A 27 -21.07 18.15 -13.40
N ARG A 28 -22.20 18.86 -13.31
CA ARG A 28 -22.88 19.09 -12.02
C ARG A 28 -23.42 17.81 -11.40
N ARG A 29 -23.98 16.91 -12.20
CA ARG A 29 -24.46 15.60 -11.72
C ARG A 29 -23.33 14.71 -11.22
N CYS A 30 -22.20 14.68 -11.93
CA CYS A 30 -21.02 13.92 -11.53
C CYS A 30 -20.37 14.52 -10.27
N HIS A 31 -20.27 15.85 -10.17
CA HIS A 31 -19.77 16.52 -8.97
C HIS A 31 -20.66 16.23 -7.75
N ALA A 32 -21.98 16.35 -7.88
CA ALA A 32 -22.92 16.03 -6.81
C ALA A 32 -22.90 14.54 -6.43
N ALA A 33 -22.68 13.64 -7.40
CA ALA A 33 -22.52 12.21 -7.13
C ALA A 33 -21.20 11.90 -6.39
N VAL A 34 -20.13 12.62 -6.71
CA VAL A 34 -18.83 12.52 -6.03
C VAL A 34 -18.89 13.10 -4.60
N GLU A 35 -19.59 14.20 -4.39
CA GLU A 35 -19.80 14.76 -3.05
C GLU A 35 -20.64 13.83 -2.16
N LYS A 36 -21.60 13.11 -2.76
CA LYS A 36 -22.43 12.14 -2.06
C LYS A 36 -21.67 10.85 -1.75
N ASP A 37 -20.90 10.32 -2.71
CA ASP A 37 -20.10 9.11 -2.57
C ASP A 37 -18.66 9.36 -3.05
N GLN A 38 -17.79 9.76 -2.12
CA GLN A 38 -16.38 10.09 -2.40
C GLN A 38 -15.57 8.95 -3.04
N TRP A 39 -16.06 7.71 -2.92
CA TRP A 39 -15.42 6.50 -3.42
C TRP A 39 -16.03 5.95 -4.72
N ASN A 40 -16.99 6.67 -5.34
CA ASN A 40 -17.60 6.25 -6.59
C ASN A 40 -16.64 6.46 -7.78
N ALA A 41 -15.92 5.39 -8.15
CA ALA A 41 -14.94 5.39 -9.22
C ALA A 41 -15.51 5.84 -10.58
N ASP A 42 -16.72 5.41 -10.94
CA ASP A 42 -17.35 5.74 -12.22
C ASP A 42 -17.73 7.22 -12.31
N ALA A 43 -18.25 7.78 -11.20
CA ALA A 43 -18.60 9.20 -11.12
C ALA A 43 -17.35 10.08 -11.26
N TRP A 44 -16.24 9.68 -10.63
CA TRP A 44 -14.95 10.36 -10.76
C TRP A 44 -14.38 10.25 -12.18
N ILE A 45 -14.41 9.07 -12.81
CA ILE A 45 -13.93 8.91 -14.20
C ILE A 45 -14.75 9.80 -15.15
N ALA A 46 -16.07 9.84 -14.98
CA ALA A 46 -16.95 10.69 -15.78
C ALA A 46 -16.65 12.19 -15.57
N LEU A 47 -16.44 12.62 -14.31
CA LEU A 47 -16.04 13.99 -13.98
C LEU A 47 -14.71 14.35 -14.65
N MET A 48 -13.71 13.49 -14.54
CA MET A 48 -12.37 13.74 -15.05
C MET A 48 -12.31 13.79 -16.59
N ASN A 49 -13.17 13.03 -17.27
CA ASN A 49 -13.30 13.14 -18.73
C ASN A 49 -13.88 14.49 -19.16
N GLU A 50 -14.81 15.06 -18.40
CA GLU A 50 -15.33 16.41 -18.64
C GLU A 50 -14.29 17.48 -18.27
N VAL A 51 -13.49 17.26 -17.21
CA VAL A 51 -12.41 18.17 -16.79
C VAL A 51 -11.30 18.31 -17.84
N GLN A 52 -11.06 17.28 -18.68
CA GLN A 52 -10.12 17.38 -19.80
C GLN A 52 -10.52 18.38 -20.88
N LEU A 53 -11.79 18.76 -20.93
CA LEU A 53 -12.33 19.73 -21.88
C LEU A 53 -12.28 21.16 -21.32
N LEU A 54 -12.01 21.32 -20.02
CA LEU A 54 -11.96 22.62 -19.35
C LEU A 54 -10.58 23.29 -19.53
N PRO A 55 -10.52 24.64 -19.46
CA PRO A 55 -9.26 25.36 -19.41
C PRO A 55 -8.40 24.94 -18.21
N VAL A 56 -7.07 25.01 -18.37
CA VAL A 56 -6.10 24.46 -17.42
C VAL A 56 -6.20 25.08 -16.02
N ALA A 57 -6.56 26.37 -15.91
CA ALA A 57 -6.71 27.05 -14.63
C ALA A 57 -7.77 26.39 -13.73
N GLU A 58 -8.95 26.07 -14.26
CA GLU A 58 -10.04 25.43 -13.52
C GLU A 58 -9.81 23.92 -13.37
N ALA A 59 -9.25 23.29 -14.40
CA ALA A 59 -9.00 21.85 -14.38
C ALA A 59 -8.02 21.44 -13.26
N ARG A 60 -7.07 22.31 -12.90
CA ARG A 60 -6.09 22.08 -11.82
C ARG A 60 -6.72 21.73 -10.49
N GLU A 61 -7.68 22.52 -10.04
CA GLU A 61 -8.31 22.30 -8.73
C GLU A 61 -8.99 20.93 -8.69
N HIS A 62 -9.64 20.55 -9.78
CA HIS A 62 -10.27 19.25 -9.93
C HIS A 62 -9.25 18.10 -10.02
N TYR A 63 -8.14 18.27 -10.72
CA TYR A 63 -7.04 17.30 -10.73
C TYR A 63 -6.44 17.14 -9.33
N GLU A 64 -6.19 18.22 -8.60
CA GLU A 64 -5.63 18.15 -7.25
C GLU A 64 -6.59 17.52 -6.25
N GLN A 65 -7.90 17.83 -6.32
CA GLN A 65 -8.92 17.17 -5.50
C GLN A 65 -9.01 15.67 -5.80
N PHE A 66 -9.02 15.30 -7.08
CA PHE A 66 -9.04 13.91 -7.51
C PHE A 66 -7.78 13.16 -7.08
N LEU A 67 -6.60 13.76 -7.25
CA LEU A 67 -5.31 13.15 -6.91
C LEU A 67 -5.06 13.09 -5.40
N LYS A 68 -5.68 13.98 -4.60
CA LYS A 68 -5.73 13.82 -3.14
C LYS A 68 -6.48 12.56 -2.74
N GLN A 69 -7.60 12.26 -3.41
CA GLN A 69 -8.41 11.07 -3.15
C GLN A 69 -7.79 9.79 -3.74
N PHE A 70 -7.24 9.85 -4.96
CA PHE A 70 -6.63 8.73 -5.69
C PHE A 70 -5.17 9.00 -6.11
N PRO A 71 -4.22 9.04 -5.17
CA PRO A 71 -2.83 9.40 -5.47
C PRO A 71 -2.10 8.39 -6.35
N THR A 72 -2.54 7.13 -6.38
CA THR A 72 -1.84 6.04 -7.08
C THR A 72 -2.25 5.90 -8.54
N SER A 73 -3.15 6.75 -9.02
CA SER A 73 -3.73 6.61 -10.35
C SER A 73 -2.83 7.18 -11.46
N GLY A 74 -1.86 6.36 -11.89
CA GLY A 74 -0.84 6.75 -12.89
C GLY A 74 -1.39 7.27 -14.22
N ARG A 75 -2.56 6.79 -14.66
CA ARG A 75 -3.23 7.27 -15.87
C ARG A 75 -3.64 8.74 -15.75
N TRP A 76 -4.18 9.14 -14.61
CA TRP A 76 -4.65 10.52 -14.40
C TRP A 76 -3.50 11.48 -14.14
N TRP A 77 -2.42 11.03 -13.49
CA TRP A 77 -1.16 11.77 -13.44
C TRP A 77 -0.62 12.10 -14.82
N LYS A 78 -0.65 11.13 -15.75
CA LYS A 78 -0.26 11.35 -17.14
C LYS A 78 -1.17 12.39 -17.82
N LEU A 79 -2.49 12.24 -17.70
CA LEU A 79 -3.44 13.14 -18.35
C LEU A 79 -3.33 14.57 -17.80
N TYR A 80 -3.07 14.72 -16.50
CA TYR A 80 -2.77 16.02 -15.89
C TYR A 80 -1.49 16.63 -16.47
N ALA A 81 -0.42 15.84 -16.57
CA ALA A 81 0.84 16.30 -17.14
C ALA A 81 0.73 16.66 -18.64
N GLU A 82 -0.05 15.90 -19.43
CA GLU A 82 -0.37 16.23 -20.83
C GLU A 82 -1.20 17.51 -20.95
N HIS A 83 -2.07 17.80 -19.99
CA HIS A 83 -2.86 19.03 -19.95
C HIS A 83 -1.97 20.26 -19.67
N GLU A 84 -1.10 20.18 -18.68
CA GLU A 84 -0.15 21.27 -18.36
C GLU A 84 0.92 21.46 -19.46
N LEU A 85 1.27 20.38 -20.18
CA LEU A 85 2.19 20.47 -21.32
C LEU A 85 1.57 21.21 -22.52
N ARG A 86 0.24 21.11 -22.74
CA ARG A 86 -0.46 21.88 -23.79
C ARG A 86 -0.29 23.40 -23.59
N GLU A 87 -0.26 23.85 -22.35
CA GLU A 87 -0.04 25.26 -21.97
C GLU A 87 1.45 25.60 -21.77
N LYS A 88 2.36 24.68 -22.09
CA LYS A 88 3.82 24.87 -21.98
C LYS A 88 4.32 25.22 -20.57
N GLN A 89 3.63 24.78 -19.51
CA GLN A 89 4.07 24.98 -18.13
C GLN A 89 5.08 23.90 -17.70
N TYR A 90 6.30 23.97 -18.24
CA TYR A 90 7.33 22.93 -18.05
C TYR A 90 7.74 22.70 -16.59
N ASP A 91 7.84 23.74 -15.76
CA ASP A 91 8.26 23.62 -14.35
C ASP A 91 7.26 22.80 -13.53
N ARG A 92 5.96 23.03 -13.75
CA ARG A 92 4.91 22.28 -13.05
C ARG A 92 4.84 20.84 -13.51
N VAL A 93 5.04 20.57 -14.79
CA VAL A 93 5.14 19.20 -15.30
C VAL A 93 6.29 18.45 -14.61
N GLN A 94 7.44 19.10 -14.36
CA GLN A 94 8.53 18.49 -13.59
C GLN A 94 8.15 18.20 -12.14
N GLU A 95 7.44 19.10 -11.47
CA GLU A 95 6.96 18.87 -10.11
C GLU A 95 5.94 17.73 -10.03
N ILE A 96 5.01 17.68 -10.98
CA ILE A 96 4.00 16.63 -11.12
C ILE A 96 4.69 15.27 -11.30
N ILE A 97 5.64 15.19 -12.24
CA ILE A 97 6.42 13.98 -12.51
C ILE A 97 7.24 13.58 -11.27
N LYS A 98 7.87 14.54 -10.58
CA LYS A 98 8.63 14.28 -9.36
C LYS A 98 7.74 13.71 -8.25
N LYS A 99 6.56 14.29 -8.04
CA LYS A 99 5.56 13.80 -7.09
C LYS A 99 5.08 12.40 -7.49
N SER A 100 4.72 12.16 -8.74
CA SER A 100 4.15 10.89 -9.20
C SER A 100 5.17 9.74 -9.28
N LEU A 101 6.39 10.00 -9.77
CA LEU A 101 7.42 8.97 -10.00
C LEU A 101 8.37 8.78 -8.83
N MET A 102 8.73 9.85 -8.10
CA MET A 102 9.69 9.76 -7.00
C MET A 102 9.01 9.56 -5.64
N GLN A 103 7.93 10.30 -5.35
CA GLN A 103 7.25 10.22 -4.05
C GLN A 103 6.21 9.10 -4.03
N LEU A 104 5.33 9.05 -5.04
CA LEU A 104 4.22 8.09 -5.09
C LEU A 104 4.58 6.75 -5.76
N ARG A 105 5.78 6.65 -6.35
CA ARG A 105 6.32 5.46 -7.05
C ARG A 105 5.31 4.76 -7.95
N CYS A 106 4.51 5.52 -8.70
CA CYS A 106 3.49 4.93 -9.56
C CYS A 106 4.13 4.08 -10.68
N PRO A 107 3.88 2.76 -10.75
CA PRO A 107 4.52 1.86 -11.71
C PRO A 107 3.78 1.82 -13.06
N ASN A 108 3.31 2.98 -13.55
CA ASN A 108 2.57 3.05 -14.81
C ASN A 108 3.53 3.29 -16.00
N VAL A 109 3.56 2.34 -16.94
CA VAL A 109 4.41 2.39 -18.15
C VAL A 109 4.20 3.65 -18.97
N ASP A 110 2.95 4.09 -19.13
CA ASP A 110 2.64 5.26 -19.95
C ASP A 110 3.11 6.57 -19.31
N LEU A 111 3.15 6.62 -17.97
CA LEU A 111 3.70 7.77 -17.24
C LEU A 111 5.23 7.84 -17.38
N TRP A 112 5.92 6.70 -17.33
CA TRP A 112 7.37 6.64 -17.61
C TRP A 112 7.68 6.99 -19.06
N ARG A 113 6.82 6.57 -20.01
CA ARG A 113 6.93 7.00 -21.41
C ARG A 113 6.83 8.51 -21.53
N PHE A 114 5.80 9.11 -20.93
CA PHE A 114 5.62 10.55 -20.91
C PHE A 114 6.80 11.28 -20.28
N TYR A 115 7.38 10.74 -19.19
CA TYR A 115 8.59 11.31 -18.59
C TYR A 115 9.79 11.30 -19.55
N LEU A 116 9.99 10.22 -20.30
CA LEU A 116 11.07 10.12 -21.28
C LEU A 116 10.84 11.07 -22.47
N ASP A 117 9.61 11.15 -22.98
CA ASP A 117 9.21 12.11 -24.01
C ASP A 117 9.44 13.56 -23.54
N PHE A 118 9.01 13.88 -22.32
CA PHE A 118 9.19 15.20 -21.73
C PHE A 118 10.67 15.55 -21.50
N THR A 119 11.47 14.60 -21.00
CA THR A 119 12.91 14.83 -20.79
C THR A 119 13.62 15.01 -22.13
N LYS A 120 13.18 14.33 -23.19
CA LYS A 120 13.66 14.55 -24.57
C LYS A 120 13.41 15.99 -24.99
N VAL A 121 12.17 16.45 -24.91
CA VAL A 121 11.78 17.81 -25.34
C VAL A 121 12.48 18.89 -24.52
N VAL A 122 12.52 18.77 -23.19
CA VAL A 122 13.01 19.85 -22.32
C VAL A 122 14.53 19.91 -22.23
N LYS A 123 15.21 18.76 -22.25
CA LYS A 123 16.67 18.72 -22.05
C LYS A 123 17.42 18.43 -23.32
N LEU A 124 16.98 17.45 -24.12
CA LEU A 124 17.72 17.03 -25.30
C LEU A 124 17.48 17.99 -26.46
N ASP A 125 16.24 18.29 -26.80
CA ASP A 125 15.92 19.11 -27.97
C ASP A 125 16.40 20.56 -27.77
N VAL A 126 16.23 21.12 -26.57
CA VAL A 126 16.78 22.44 -26.20
C VAL A 126 18.31 22.47 -26.25
N ALA A 127 19.00 21.39 -25.83
CA ALA A 127 20.46 21.33 -25.88
C ALA A 127 20.99 21.12 -27.31
N VAL A 128 20.24 20.41 -28.16
CA VAL A 128 20.57 20.27 -29.58
C VAL A 128 20.38 21.61 -30.30
N ASP A 129 19.35 22.36 -29.95
CA ASP A 129 19.10 23.71 -30.48
C ASP A 129 20.16 24.73 -30.03
N SER A 130 20.69 24.59 -28.81
CA SER A 130 21.76 25.46 -28.30
C SER A 130 23.13 25.19 -28.93
N LYS A 131 23.30 24.08 -29.68
CA LYS A 131 24.53 23.68 -30.41
C LYS A 131 25.80 23.58 -29.58
N GLU A 132 25.71 23.61 -28.25
CA GLU A 132 26.87 23.47 -27.36
C GLU A 132 27.23 21.98 -27.19
N PRO A 133 28.40 21.51 -27.65
CA PRO A 133 28.75 20.08 -27.64
C PRO A 133 28.77 19.48 -26.23
N ALA A 134 29.18 20.27 -25.23
CA ALA A 134 29.23 19.84 -23.83
C ALA A 134 27.82 19.74 -23.21
N ALA A 135 26.91 20.65 -23.57
CA ALA A 135 25.51 20.61 -23.14
C ALA A 135 24.77 19.42 -23.78
N ILE A 136 25.06 19.12 -25.05
CA ILE A 136 24.51 17.95 -25.76
C ILE A 136 25.00 16.64 -25.12
N ALA A 137 26.30 16.55 -24.79
CA ALA A 137 26.86 15.36 -24.15
C ALA A 137 26.27 15.11 -22.76
N THR A 138 26.13 16.15 -21.94
CA THR A 138 25.52 16.06 -20.61
C THR A 138 24.02 15.75 -20.68
N ALA A 139 23.28 16.37 -21.61
CA ALA A 139 21.88 16.05 -21.84
C ALA A 139 21.68 14.60 -22.28
N ARG A 140 22.55 14.07 -23.16
CA ARG A 140 22.51 12.66 -23.58
C ARG A 140 22.80 11.69 -22.43
N GLN A 141 23.78 11.99 -21.58
CA GLN A 141 24.05 11.17 -20.38
C GLN A 141 22.85 11.14 -19.44
N LEU A 142 22.24 12.30 -19.18
CA LEU A 142 21.01 12.38 -18.37
C LEU A 142 19.85 11.57 -18.97
N MET A 143 19.75 11.52 -20.30
CA MET A 143 18.76 10.69 -20.99
C MET A 143 19.07 9.20 -20.87
N CYS A 144 20.33 8.78 -21.01
CA CYS A 144 20.76 7.40 -20.75
C CYS A 144 20.43 6.98 -19.31
N ASP A 145 20.75 7.82 -18.33
CA ASP A 145 20.45 7.56 -16.92
C ASP A 145 18.94 7.47 -16.68
N ALA A 146 18.14 8.32 -17.34
CA ALA A 146 16.68 8.27 -17.28
C ALA A 146 16.12 6.98 -17.91
N PHE A 147 16.67 6.52 -19.04
CA PHE A 147 16.28 5.25 -19.67
C PHE A 147 16.66 4.04 -18.81
N GLU A 148 17.85 4.00 -18.24
CA GLU A 148 18.25 2.91 -17.34
C GLU A 148 17.40 2.89 -16.07
N LEU A 149 17.07 4.06 -15.50
CA LEU A 149 16.14 4.16 -14.37
C LEU A 149 14.74 3.65 -14.73
N ALA A 150 14.22 4.00 -15.91
CA ALA A 150 12.92 3.53 -16.39
C ALA A 150 12.93 2.01 -16.64
N VAL A 151 14.02 1.48 -17.17
CA VAL A 151 14.20 0.04 -17.39
C VAL A 151 14.31 -0.72 -16.07
N GLU A 152 15.03 -0.20 -15.10
CA GLU A 152 15.15 -0.82 -13.77
C GLU A 152 13.81 -0.88 -13.05
N ARG A 153 13.03 0.20 -13.11
CA ARG A 153 11.75 0.29 -12.38
C ARG A 153 10.60 -0.39 -13.11
N VAL A 154 10.47 -0.20 -14.43
CA VAL A 154 9.28 -0.57 -15.21
C VAL A 154 9.61 -1.45 -16.42
N GLY A 155 10.89 -1.59 -16.78
CA GLY A 155 11.33 -2.33 -17.96
C GLY A 155 10.96 -3.82 -17.95
N GLY A 156 10.72 -4.42 -16.79
CA GLY A 156 10.23 -5.80 -16.70
C GLY A 156 8.74 -5.97 -17.02
N SER A 157 7.95 -4.90 -17.09
CA SER A 157 6.51 -5.01 -17.28
C SER A 157 6.15 -5.55 -18.67
N ILE A 158 5.00 -6.22 -18.77
CA ILE A 158 4.50 -6.78 -20.03
C ILE A 158 4.32 -5.68 -21.10
N HIS A 159 3.93 -4.48 -20.67
CA HIS A 159 3.65 -3.35 -21.54
C HIS A 159 4.87 -2.44 -21.78
N ALA A 160 6.06 -2.74 -21.24
CA ALA A 160 7.24 -1.88 -21.37
C ALA A 160 7.88 -1.83 -22.77
N ALA A 161 7.38 -2.61 -23.74
CA ALA A 161 7.92 -2.65 -25.10
C ALA A 161 8.15 -1.26 -25.74
N PRO A 162 7.26 -0.27 -25.61
CA PRO A 162 7.48 1.07 -26.15
C PRO A 162 8.68 1.79 -25.52
N ILE A 163 8.93 1.61 -24.21
CA ILE A 163 10.09 2.23 -23.52
C ILE A 163 11.38 1.68 -24.11
N TRP A 164 11.45 0.37 -24.32
CA TRP A 164 12.61 -0.27 -24.93
C TRP A 164 12.81 0.16 -26.39
N GLN A 165 11.74 0.34 -27.15
CA GLN A 165 11.81 0.85 -28.52
C GLN A 165 12.30 2.31 -28.57
N MET A 166 11.85 3.16 -27.65
CA MET A 166 12.36 4.53 -27.52
C MET A 166 13.84 4.54 -27.20
N TYR A 167 14.28 3.73 -26.23
CA TYR A 167 15.69 3.62 -25.89
C TYR A 167 16.52 3.12 -27.08
N LEU A 168 15.99 2.16 -27.84
CA LEU A 168 16.64 1.66 -29.05
C LEU A 168 16.77 2.73 -30.14
N SER A 169 15.72 3.51 -30.39
CA SER A 169 15.77 4.62 -31.34
C SER A 169 16.80 5.68 -30.93
N PHE A 170 16.88 5.99 -29.63
CA PHE A 170 17.83 6.95 -29.08
C PHE A 170 19.28 6.49 -29.24
N VAL A 171 19.58 5.21 -28.97
CA VAL A 171 20.94 4.65 -29.15
C VAL A 171 21.30 4.52 -30.64
N GLN A 172 20.32 4.30 -31.52
CA GLN A 172 20.54 4.29 -32.97
C GLN A 172 20.82 5.68 -33.56
N GLU A 173 20.33 6.74 -32.94
CA GLU A 173 20.63 8.14 -33.31
C GLU A 173 22.08 8.55 -32.95
N GLU A 174 22.78 7.76 -32.13
CA GLU A 174 24.19 8.01 -31.81
C GLU A 174 25.09 7.79 -33.04
N GLN A 175 25.82 8.84 -33.45
CA GLN A 175 26.76 8.80 -34.57
C GLN A 175 28.11 8.14 -34.23
N ASP A 176 28.22 7.46 -33.08
CA ASP A 176 29.45 6.79 -32.67
C ASP A 176 29.68 5.54 -33.54
N PRO A 177 30.88 5.36 -34.13
CA PRO A 177 31.27 4.10 -34.80
C PRO A 177 31.02 2.83 -33.98
N GLN A 178 30.97 2.93 -32.65
CA GLN A 178 30.72 1.80 -31.73
C GLN A 178 29.25 1.67 -31.26
N ALA A 179 28.34 2.54 -31.73
CA ALA A 179 26.93 2.53 -31.35
C ALA A 179 26.26 1.16 -31.61
N PHE A 180 26.69 0.45 -32.67
CA PHE A 180 26.16 -0.89 -32.99
C PHE A 180 26.39 -1.91 -31.86
N LEU A 181 27.46 -1.79 -31.06
CA LEU A 181 27.67 -2.65 -29.90
C LEU A 181 26.69 -2.34 -28.77
N ASN A 182 26.36 -1.07 -28.55
CA ASN A 182 25.38 -0.65 -27.55
C ASN A 182 23.98 -1.10 -27.97
N VAL A 183 23.62 -0.94 -29.24
CA VAL A 183 22.38 -1.48 -29.82
C VAL A 183 22.32 -3.01 -29.66
N ARG A 184 23.41 -3.73 -29.93
CA ARG A 184 23.47 -5.19 -29.73
C ARG A 184 23.25 -5.58 -28.27
N LYS A 185 23.96 -4.93 -27.33
CA LYS A 185 23.78 -5.16 -25.89
C LYS A 185 22.33 -4.92 -25.46
N LEU A 186 21.68 -3.90 -26.02
CA LEU A 186 20.30 -3.57 -25.73
C LEU A 186 19.33 -4.66 -26.24
N TYR A 187 19.50 -5.11 -27.48
CA TYR A 187 18.72 -6.23 -28.02
C TYR A 187 18.89 -7.50 -27.19
N HIS A 188 20.11 -7.82 -26.77
CA HIS A 188 20.37 -8.99 -25.91
C HIS A 188 19.59 -8.89 -24.59
N ARG A 189 19.48 -7.70 -23.99
CA ARG A 189 18.63 -7.48 -22.81
C ARG A 189 17.14 -7.65 -23.17
N MET A 190 16.65 -6.99 -24.21
CA MET A 190 15.23 -7.00 -24.59
C MET A 190 14.68 -8.40 -24.89
N VAL A 191 15.47 -9.23 -25.57
CA VAL A 191 15.09 -10.61 -25.94
C VAL A 191 14.88 -11.50 -24.71
N MET A 192 15.55 -11.19 -23.60
CA MET A 192 15.44 -11.93 -22.34
C MET A 192 14.30 -11.43 -21.44
N VAL A 193 13.65 -10.31 -21.76
CA VAL A 193 12.58 -9.73 -20.93
C VAL A 193 11.22 -10.06 -21.53
N PRO A 194 10.29 -10.69 -20.79
CA PRO A 194 8.94 -11.02 -21.27
C PRO A 194 8.09 -9.79 -21.63
N LEU A 195 8.20 -9.32 -22.88
CA LEU A 195 7.54 -8.11 -23.40
C LEU A 195 6.43 -8.44 -24.42
N ASN A 196 5.39 -7.60 -24.47
CA ASN A 196 4.46 -7.62 -25.60
C ASN A 196 5.19 -7.31 -26.91
N GLY A 197 4.87 -8.04 -27.98
CA GLY A 197 5.57 -7.86 -29.26
C GLY A 197 6.97 -8.47 -29.30
N MET A 198 7.28 -9.46 -28.46
CA MET A 198 8.53 -10.21 -28.52
C MET A 198 8.91 -10.71 -29.93
N GLU A 199 7.93 -11.13 -30.73
CA GLU A 199 8.15 -11.59 -32.12
C GLU A 199 8.56 -10.47 -33.09
N THR A 200 8.12 -9.22 -32.87
CA THR A 200 8.62 -8.09 -33.66
C THR A 200 10.05 -7.76 -33.26
N ILE A 201 10.35 -7.73 -31.96
CA ILE A 201 11.70 -7.47 -31.44
C ILE A 201 12.71 -8.49 -31.98
N TRP A 202 12.36 -9.78 -31.99
CA TRP A 202 13.23 -10.83 -32.52
C TRP A 202 13.48 -10.67 -34.02
N ARG A 203 12.45 -10.36 -34.81
CA ARG A 203 12.60 -10.11 -36.25
C ARG A 203 13.47 -8.89 -36.54
N ASP A 204 13.33 -7.82 -35.76
CA ASP A 204 14.13 -6.61 -35.92
C ASP A 204 15.60 -6.85 -35.49
N TYR A 205 15.82 -7.68 -34.47
CA TYR A 205 17.15 -8.16 -34.09
C TYR A 205 17.81 -8.99 -35.20
N GLU A 206 17.08 -9.92 -35.83
CA GLU A 206 17.59 -10.70 -36.95
C GLU A 206 17.99 -9.82 -38.14
N LYS A 207 17.17 -8.81 -38.46
CA LYS A 207 17.48 -7.84 -39.52
C LYS A 207 18.72 -7.02 -39.17
N PHE A 208 18.84 -6.55 -37.93
CA PHE A 208 19.98 -5.78 -37.46
C PHE A 208 21.29 -6.56 -37.57
N GLU A 209 21.34 -7.79 -37.05
CA GLU A 209 22.58 -8.59 -37.09
C GLU A 209 23.00 -8.98 -38.51
N ARG A 210 22.02 -9.17 -39.43
CA ARG A 210 22.30 -9.43 -40.86
C ARG A 210 22.73 -8.18 -41.63
N ALA A 211 22.33 -6.99 -41.18
CA ALA A 211 22.73 -5.73 -41.80
C ALA A 211 24.18 -5.35 -41.48
N ILE A 212 24.79 -5.92 -40.44
CA ILE A 212 26.19 -5.66 -40.07
C ILE A 212 27.12 -6.38 -41.07
N PRO A 213 27.99 -5.66 -41.80
CA PRO A 213 28.93 -6.27 -42.73
C PRO A 213 29.87 -7.27 -42.05
N ASN A 214 30.17 -8.39 -42.73
CA ASN A 214 31.14 -9.42 -42.30
C ASN A 214 30.81 -10.16 -40.97
N ASN A 215 29.57 -10.12 -40.49
CA ASN A 215 29.20 -10.67 -39.17
C ASN A 215 28.28 -11.91 -39.22
N GLU A 216 28.09 -12.52 -40.39
CA GLU A 216 27.08 -13.58 -40.60
C GLU A 216 27.31 -14.84 -39.75
N ALA A 217 28.56 -15.30 -39.62
CA ALA A 217 28.91 -16.47 -38.80
C ALA A 217 28.69 -16.20 -37.30
N LEU A 218 29.00 -15.00 -36.83
CA LEU A 218 28.79 -14.59 -35.44
C LEU A 218 27.30 -14.39 -35.13
N ALA A 219 26.53 -13.81 -36.06
CA ALA A 219 25.08 -13.68 -35.96
C ALA A 219 24.41 -15.05 -35.78
N GLN A 220 24.80 -16.06 -36.56
CA GLN A 220 24.30 -17.43 -36.41
C GLN A 220 24.60 -18.04 -35.04
N ASN A 221 25.79 -17.77 -34.48
CA ASN A 221 26.13 -18.22 -33.13
C ASN A 221 25.28 -17.50 -32.08
N PHE A 222 25.05 -16.19 -32.21
CA PHE A 222 24.16 -15.45 -31.33
C PHE A 222 22.74 -15.99 -31.39
N PHE A 223 22.19 -16.25 -32.58
CA PHE A 223 20.84 -16.81 -32.72
C PHE A 223 20.72 -18.17 -32.03
N LYS A 224 21.71 -19.06 -32.16
CA LYS A 224 21.73 -20.36 -31.44
C LYS A 224 21.70 -20.21 -29.91
N VAL A 225 22.40 -19.20 -29.38
CA VAL A 225 22.48 -18.96 -27.92
C VAL A 225 21.22 -18.27 -27.39
N PHE A 226 20.68 -17.30 -28.12
CA PHE A 226 19.56 -16.48 -27.66
C PHE A 226 18.19 -17.07 -27.99
N ARG A 227 18.06 -17.95 -28.98
CA ARG A 227 16.78 -18.57 -29.33
C ARG A 227 16.15 -19.37 -28.18
N PRO A 228 16.87 -20.25 -27.46
CA PRO A 228 16.30 -20.95 -26.30
C PRO A 228 15.88 -19.99 -25.17
N LYS A 229 16.65 -18.91 -24.98
CA LYS A 229 16.33 -17.87 -23.96
C LYS A 229 15.08 -17.08 -24.34
N PHE A 230 14.92 -16.78 -25.63
CA PHE A 230 13.73 -16.15 -26.17
C PHE A 230 12.49 -17.05 -25.99
N ASP A 231 12.60 -18.33 -26.34
CA ASP A 231 11.50 -19.29 -26.21
C ASP A 231 11.08 -19.48 -24.74
N ALA A 232 12.04 -19.51 -23.81
CA ALA A 232 11.77 -19.51 -22.37
C ALA A 232 11.03 -18.24 -21.92
N SER A 233 11.52 -17.07 -22.34
CA SER A 233 10.92 -15.78 -21.98
C SER A 233 9.51 -15.62 -22.57
N ARG A 234 9.27 -16.16 -23.78
CA ARG A 234 7.97 -16.23 -24.42
C ARG A 234 7.00 -17.15 -23.66
N ALA A 235 7.48 -18.26 -23.11
CA ALA A 235 6.66 -19.14 -22.27
C ALA A 235 6.21 -18.40 -20.99
N VAL A 236 7.14 -17.72 -20.32
CA VAL A 236 6.84 -16.88 -19.15
C VAL A 236 5.84 -15.77 -19.49
N LEU A 237 6.00 -15.09 -20.64
CA LEU A 237 5.07 -14.08 -21.11
C LEU A 237 3.64 -14.65 -21.26
N ARG A 238 3.51 -15.86 -21.81
CA ARG A 238 2.20 -16.50 -22.01
C ARG A 238 1.50 -16.74 -20.68
N ASP A 239 2.23 -17.25 -19.69
CA ASP A 239 1.65 -17.57 -18.38
C ASP A 239 1.37 -16.31 -17.57
N ARG A 240 2.22 -15.29 -17.65
CA ARG A 240 1.95 -13.97 -17.08
C ARG A 240 0.73 -13.31 -17.69
N LYS A 241 0.64 -13.27 -19.01
CA LYS A 241 -0.47 -12.62 -19.71
C LYS A 241 -1.82 -13.21 -19.28
N LYS A 242 -1.91 -14.54 -19.14
CA LYS A 242 -3.13 -15.20 -18.62
C LYS A 242 -3.57 -14.72 -17.23
N LEU A 243 -2.62 -14.38 -16.36
CA LEU A 243 -2.92 -13.89 -15.01
C LEU A 243 -3.24 -12.40 -15.01
N TYR A 244 -2.45 -11.60 -15.74
CA TYR A 244 -2.66 -10.15 -15.82
C TYR A 244 -3.93 -9.79 -16.61
N ASP A 245 -4.36 -10.61 -17.59
CA ASP A 245 -5.63 -10.43 -18.29
C ASP A 245 -6.86 -10.59 -17.36
N GLN A 246 -6.68 -11.20 -16.18
CA GLN A 246 -7.74 -11.37 -15.18
C GLN A 246 -7.84 -10.20 -14.20
N VAL A 247 -6.93 -9.22 -14.29
CA VAL A 247 -6.78 -8.16 -13.30
C VAL A 247 -6.71 -6.79 -13.99
N ASN A 248 -7.53 -5.85 -13.54
CA ASN A 248 -7.49 -4.49 -14.04
C ASN A 248 -6.38 -3.68 -13.35
N THR A 249 -5.23 -3.55 -14.02
CA THR A 249 -4.07 -2.78 -13.51
C THR A 249 -4.28 -1.25 -13.47
N ASN A 250 -5.35 -0.76 -14.09
CA ASN A 250 -5.73 0.66 -14.14
C ASN A 250 -6.94 1.00 -13.27
N GLU A 251 -7.39 0.07 -12.42
CA GLU A 251 -8.52 0.29 -11.52
C GLU A 251 -8.19 1.36 -10.47
N LEU A 252 -9.17 2.18 -10.12
CA LEU A 252 -9.02 3.18 -9.07
C LEU A 252 -9.00 2.49 -7.70
N ALA A 253 -8.13 2.95 -6.81
CA ALA A 253 -8.00 2.38 -5.48
C ALA A 253 -9.22 2.75 -4.62
N VAL A 254 -10.17 1.81 -4.47
CA VAL A 254 -11.36 1.95 -3.63
C VAL A 254 -11.21 1.09 -2.37
N PRO A 255 -11.73 1.52 -1.20
CA PRO A 255 -11.79 0.70 0.01
C PRO A 255 -12.55 -0.60 -0.21
N ALA A 256 -12.21 -1.61 0.60
CA ALA A 256 -12.79 -2.95 0.48
C ALA A 256 -14.32 -2.89 0.69
N THR A 257 -15.07 -3.30 -0.33
CA THR A 257 -16.55 -3.37 -0.27
C THR A 257 -17.03 -4.76 0.21
N SER A 258 -16.09 -5.65 0.59
CA SER A 258 -16.32 -7.04 1.01
C SER A 258 -17.06 -7.91 -0.03
N SER A 259 -17.09 -7.45 -1.29
CA SER A 259 -17.78 -8.12 -2.39
C SER A 259 -17.09 -9.44 -2.75
N ARG A 260 -17.85 -10.36 -3.36
CA ARG A 260 -17.30 -11.60 -3.93
C ARG A 260 -16.30 -11.31 -5.05
N ALA A 261 -16.50 -10.22 -5.79
CA ALA A 261 -15.57 -9.75 -6.82
C ALA A 261 -14.23 -9.34 -6.18
N ASP A 262 -14.26 -8.52 -5.13
CA ASP A 262 -13.06 -8.07 -4.41
C ASP A 262 -12.20 -9.24 -3.91
N LYS A 263 -12.83 -10.30 -3.38
CA LYS A 263 -12.11 -11.50 -2.92
C LYS A 263 -11.45 -12.24 -4.08
N ALA A 264 -12.16 -12.41 -5.20
CA ALA A 264 -11.62 -13.06 -6.38
C ALA A 264 -10.46 -12.25 -6.99
N ASP A 265 -10.55 -10.92 -6.98
CA ASP A 265 -9.48 -10.03 -7.44
C ASP A 265 -8.24 -10.14 -6.55
N MET A 266 -8.42 -10.17 -5.22
CA MET A 266 -7.32 -10.40 -4.29
C MET A 266 -6.66 -11.77 -4.52
N ASP A 267 -7.44 -12.83 -4.73
CA ASP A 267 -6.90 -14.17 -5.07
C ASP A 267 -6.11 -14.15 -6.39
N ASN A 268 -6.58 -13.39 -7.39
CA ASN A 268 -5.87 -13.24 -8.66
C ASN A 268 -4.54 -12.49 -8.48
N TRP A 269 -4.51 -11.45 -7.65
CA TRP A 269 -3.27 -10.78 -7.26
C TRP A 269 -2.31 -11.72 -6.52
N GLN A 270 -2.80 -12.55 -5.59
CA GLN A 270 -1.96 -13.54 -4.91
C GLN A 270 -1.32 -14.54 -5.88
N LYS A 271 -2.05 -15.00 -6.91
CA LYS A 271 -1.49 -15.86 -7.97
C LYS A 271 -0.38 -15.16 -8.76
N ILE A 272 -0.53 -13.86 -9.04
CA ILE A 272 0.51 -13.07 -9.72
C ILE A 272 1.76 -12.98 -8.84
N LEU A 273 1.60 -12.65 -7.56
CA LEU A 273 2.74 -12.57 -6.63
C LEU A 273 3.42 -13.94 -6.46
N ALA A 274 2.64 -15.02 -6.36
CA ALA A 274 3.18 -16.38 -6.29
C ALA A 274 3.98 -16.77 -7.54
N LEU A 275 3.51 -16.36 -8.72
CA LEU A 275 4.26 -16.57 -9.97
C LEU A 275 5.60 -15.83 -9.94
N GLU A 276 5.62 -14.55 -9.54
CA GLU A 276 6.87 -13.77 -9.51
C GLU A 276 7.84 -14.29 -8.43
N MET A 277 7.34 -14.72 -7.26
CA MET A 277 8.14 -15.39 -6.23
C MET A 277 8.72 -16.72 -6.70
N GLY A 278 8.03 -17.44 -7.60
CA GLY A 278 8.51 -18.67 -8.23
C GLY A 278 9.70 -18.46 -9.17
N ASN A 279 10.12 -17.22 -9.42
CA ASN A 279 11.24 -16.83 -10.29
C ASN A 279 11.30 -17.63 -11.62
N PRO A 280 10.25 -17.58 -12.44
CA PRO A 280 10.17 -18.37 -13.68
C PRO A 280 11.27 -17.98 -14.69
N GLU A 281 11.78 -16.75 -14.60
CA GLU A 281 12.87 -16.23 -15.43
C GLU A 281 14.27 -16.63 -14.94
N ARG A 282 14.40 -17.24 -13.75
CA ARG A 282 15.69 -17.56 -13.11
C ARG A 282 16.61 -16.35 -13.04
N LEU A 283 16.05 -15.21 -12.66
CA LEU A 283 16.77 -13.96 -12.42
C LEU A 283 17.70 -14.09 -11.21
N ASP A 284 18.77 -13.31 -11.21
CA ASP A 284 19.62 -13.08 -10.04
C ASP A 284 18.85 -12.38 -8.91
N ALA A 285 19.38 -12.47 -7.69
CA ALA A 285 18.70 -11.95 -6.50
C ALA A 285 18.35 -10.46 -6.58
N LEU A 286 19.23 -9.63 -7.18
CA LEU A 286 19.01 -8.20 -7.32
C LEU A 286 17.89 -7.90 -8.32
N ARG A 287 17.92 -8.54 -9.51
CA ARG A 287 16.86 -8.35 -10.51
C ARG A 287 15.52 -8.93 -10.06
N LEU A 288 15.52 -10.07 -9.36
CA LEU A 288 14.31 -10.64 -8.76
C LEU A 288 13.71 -9.67 -7.74
N LYS A 289 14.54 -9.03 -6.92
CA LYS A 289 14.10 -8.00 -5.97
C LYS A 289 13.46 -6.80 -6.65
N SER A 290 14.11 -6.23 -7.67
CA SER A 290 13.54 -5.12 -8.43
C SER A 290 12.24 -5.51 -9.14
N ARG A 291 12.18 -6.73 -9.67
CA ARG A 291 10.97 -7.29 -10.30
C ARG A 291 9.82 -7.43 -9.29
N MET A 292 10.10 -7.96 -8.12
CA MET A 292 9.08 -8.15 -7.10
C MET A 292 8.60 -6.80 -6.54
N ARG A 293 9.53 -5.85 -6.31
CA ARG A 293 9.20 -4.47 -5.95
C ARG A 293 8.22 -3.84 -6.95
N TYR A 294 8.47 -3.98 -8.25
CA TYR A 294 7.55 -3.47 -9.28
C TYR A 294 6.14 -4.08 -9.14
N SER A 295 6.03 -5.40 -9.02
CA SER A 295 4.73 -6.07 -8.92
C SER A 295 4.00 -5.74 -7.62
N LEU A 296 4.72 -5.56 -6.51
CA LEU A 296 4.16 -5.15 -5.22
C LEU A 296 3.72 -3.68 -5.24
N GLU A 297 4.50 -2.78 -5.85
CA GLU A 297 4.10 -1.38 -6.04
C GLU A 297 2.86 -1.30 -6.93
N LEU A 298 2.75 -2.16 -7.95
CA LEU A 298 1.55 -2.23 -8.79
C LEU A 298 0.34 -2.73 -7.99
N PHE A 299 0.54 -3.77 -7.19
CA PHE A 299 -0.51 -4.31 -6.32
C PHE A 299 -1.02 -3.27 -5.32
N VAL A 300 -0.09 -2.59 -4.64
CA VAL A 300 -0.41 -1.50 -3.69
C VAL A 300 -1.03 -0.30 -4.40
N SER A 301 -0.66 0.00 -5.65
CA SER A 301 -1.27 1.11 -6.39
C SER A 301 -2.76 0.89 -6.65
N VAL A 302 -3.16 -0.35 -6.90
CA VAL A 302 -4.57 -0.72 -7.17
C VAL A 302 -5.31 -0.98 -5.85
N LYS A 303 -4.68 -1.67 -4.90
CA LYS A 303 -5.29 -2.05 -3.61
C LYS A 303 -4.72 -1.22 -2.45
N ARG A 304 -4.62 0.10 -2.65
CA ARG A 304 -4.01 1.03 -1.69
C ARG A 304 -4.69 1.07 -0.33
N HIS A 305 -6.01 0.88 -0.29
CA HIS A 305 -6.80 0.87 0.94
C HIS A 305 -6.90 -0.51 1.60
N TYR A 306 -6.10 -1.48 1.16
CA TYR A 306 -6.07 -2.83 1.72
C TYR A 306 -4.83 -3.01 2.61
N PRO A 307 -4.98 -3.17 3.93
CA PRO A 307 -3.86 -3.38 4.84
C PRO A 307 -2.99 -4.61 4.49
N GLU A 308 -3.62 -5.66 3.98
CA GLU A 308 -2.95 -6.91 3.59
C GLU A 308 -1.90 -6.68 2.49
N ALA A 309 -2.19 -5.80 1.53
CA ALA A 309 -1.29 -5.51 0.41
C ALA A 309 0.01 -4.86 0.89
N TRP A 310 -0.10 -3.87 1.77
CA TRP A 310 1.05 -3.20 2.36
C TRP A 310 1.87 -4.12 3.27
N TYR A 311 1.21 -4.97 4.06
CA TYR A 311 1.91 -5.93 4.91
C TYR A 311 2.70 -6.96 4.10
N GLN A 312 2.13 -7.48 3.01
CA GLN A 312 2.85 -8.38 2.10
C GLN A 312 4.08 -7.69 1.49
N TYR A 313 3.95 -6.42 1.11
CA TYR A 313 5.08 -5.66 0.60
C TYR A 313 6.19 -5.51 1.64
N ALA A 314 5.86 -5.03 2.84
CA ALA A 314 6.85 -4.87 3.90
C ALA A 314 7.48 -6.21 4.34
N SER A 315 6.68 -7.29 4.38
CA SER A 315 7.18 -8.64 4.67
C SER A 315 8.19 -9.11 3.63
N TYR A 316 7.96 -8.83 2.35
CA TYR A 316 8.92 -9.16 1.30
C TYR A 316 10.23 -8.40 1.45
N GLU A 317 10.19 -7.10 1.75
CA GLU A 317 11.41 -6.29 1.98
C GLU A 317 12.21 -6.80 3.18
N ASN A 318 11.53 -7.24 4.25
CA ASN A 318 12.17 -7.89 5.40
C ASN A 318 12.85 -9.22 5.02
N GLN A 319 12.20 -10.05 4.20
CA GLN A 319 12.78 -11.30 3.70
C GLN A 319 13.97 -11.03 2.77
N ALA A 320 13.93 -9.93 2.02
CA ALA A 320 15.00 -9.49 1.13
C ALA A 320 16.12 -8.71 1.86
N ASN A 321 16.11 -8.71 3.20
CA ASN A 321 17.10 -8.11 4.09
C ASN A 321 17.31 -6.59 3.92
N ASP A 322 16.27 -5.86 3.47
CA ASP A 322 16.26 -4.38 3.40
C ASP A 322 15.25 -3.78 4.39
N PRO A 323 15.58 -3.70 5.69
CA PRO A 323 14.65 -3.21 6.70
C PRO A 323 14.31 -1.72 6.54
N GLU A 324 15.24 -0.90 6.03
CA GLU A 324 14.97 0.53 5.78
C GLU A 324 13.92 0.74 4.68
N ALA A 325 13.93 -0.11 3.65
CA ALA A 325 12.90 -0.11 2.63
C ALA A 325 11.54 -0.51 3.23
N ALA A 326 11.52 -1.50 4.14
CA ALA A 326 10.31 -1.91 4.84
C ALA A 326 9.71 -0.78 5.70
N VAL A 327 10.54 -0.02 6.42
CA VAL A 327 10.09 1.18 7.18
C VAL A 327 9.42 2.19 6.25
N SER A 328 10.06 2.52 5.12
CA SER A 328 9.49 3.46 4.15
C SER A 328 8.14 2.97 3.57
N VAL A 329 7.99 1.64 3.38
CA VAL A 329 6.73 1.04 2.94
C VAL A 329 5.65 1.16 4.03
N PHE A 330 5.99 0.92 5.30
CA PHE A 330 5.05 1.08 6.40
C PHE A 330 4.63 2.54 6.62
N GLU A 331 5.55 3.50 6.53
CA GLU A 331 5.23 4.93 6.61
C GLU A 331 4.22 5.34 5.53
N ARG A 332 4.46 4.92 4.27
CA ARG A 332 3.52 5.12 3.17
C ARG A 332 2.17 4.42 3.39
N ALA A 333 2.18 3.25 4.03
CA ALA A 333 0.96 2.52 4.35
C ALA A 333 0.11 3.29 5.38
N LEU A 334 0.75 3.90 6.38
CA LEU A 334 0.09 4.72 7.39
C LEU A 334 -0.42 6.06 6.82
N GLU A 335 0.29 6.65 5.85
CA GLU A 335 -0.22 7.80 5.10
C GLU A 335 -1.47 7.45 4.27
N ALA A 336 -1.52 6.22 3.75
CA ALA A 336 -2.65 5.75 2.95
C ALA A 336 -3.85 5.31 3.81
N ILE A 337 -3.60 4.70 4.97
CA ILE A 337 -4.62 4.16 5.87
C ILE A 337 -4.25 4.44 7.34
N PRO A 338 -4.47 5.68 7.82
CA PRO A 338 -4.14 6.07 9.20
C PRO A 338 -4.98 5.34 10.25
N ASP A 339 -6.20 4.91 9.91
CA ASP A 339 -7.13 4.31 10.86
C ASP A 339 -6.84 2.80 11.11
N SER A 340 -5.95 2.19 10.31
CA SER A 340 -5.72 0.75 10.36
C SER A 340 -4.89 0.35 11.57
N SER A 341 -5.55 -0.20 12.58
CA SER A 341 -4.87 -0.80 13.75
C SER A 341 -3.90 -1.92 13.35
N PHE A 342 -4.24 -2.71 12.34
CA PHE A 342 -3.40 -3.81 11.86
C PHE A 342 -2.04 -3.33 11.35
N LEU A 343 -2.00 -2.27 10.53
CA LEU A 343 -0.74 -1.73 10.00
C LEU A 343 0.13 -1.12 11.10
N HIS A 344 -0.48 -0.45 12.08
CA HIS A 344 0.24 0.08 13.23
C HIS A 344 0.90 -1.03 14.05
N PHE A 345 0.18 -2.14 14.29
CA PHE A 345 0.75 -3.28 15.02
C PHE A 345 1.88 -3.94 14.24
N ALA A 346 1.69 -4.19 12.94
CA ALA A 346 2.73 -4.76 12.10
C ALA A 346 3.99 -3.87 12.04
N PHE A 347 3.82 -2.55 11.99
CA PHE A 347 4.95 -1.62 11.97
C PHE A 347 5.67 -1.58 13.33
N ALA A 348 4.92 -1.60 14.43
CA ALA A 348 5.51 -1.68 15.76
C ALA A 348 6.29 -3.00 15.98
N ASP A 349 5.75 -4.12 15.49
CA ASP A 349 6.44 -5.42 15.54
C ASP A 349 7.73 -5.40 14.69
N HIS A 350 7.73 -4.72 13.54
CA HIS A 350 8.94 -4.53 12.73
C HIS A 350 10.04 -3.75 13.48
N HIS A 351 9.69 -2.67 14.17
CA HIS A 351 10.62 -1.94 15.02
C HIS A 351 11.08 -2.76 16.24
N GLU A 352 10.19 -3.55 16.84
CA GLU A 352 10.51 -4.48 17.94
C GLU A 352 11.56 -5.51 17.49
N LEU A 353 11.40 -6.11 16.30
CA LEU A 353 12.36 -7.06 15.72
C LEU A 353 13.74 -6.44 15.44
N ARG A 354 13.78 -5.13 15.14
CA ARG A 354 15.03 -4.37 14.96
C ARG A 354 15.68 -4.00 16.30
N GLY A 355 14.96 -4.14 17.42
CA GLY A 355 15.38 -3.66 18.74
C GLY A 355 15.15 -2.16 18.96
N ASP A 356 14.42 -1.48 18.07
CA ASP A 356 14.08 -0.07 18.20
C ASP A 356 12.79 0.12 19.02
N ILE A 357 12.93 -0.15 20.32
CA ILE A 357 11.84 -0.06 21.30
C ILE A 357 11.26 1.37 21.40
N PRO A 358 12.06 2.46 21.38
CA PRO A 358 11.52 3.82 21.42
C PRO A 358 10.61 4.14 20.23
N ALA A 359 10.98 3.77 19.01
CA ALA A 359 10.16 4.01 17.83
C ALA A 359 8.84 3.21 17.89
N ALA A 360 8.89 1.92 18.26
CA ALA A 360 7.70 1.10 18.44
C ALA A 360 6.74 1.69 19.49
N LYS A 361 7.27 2.21 20.61
CA LYS A 361 6.46 2.89 21.63
C LYS A 361 5.79 4.16 21.08
N ALA A 362 6.53 4.98 20.33
CA ALA A 362 5.98 6.20 19.73
C ALA A 362 4.82 5.89 18.77
N LEU A 363 4.88 4.79 18.03
CA LEU A 363 3.81 4.33 17.15
C LEU A 363 2.54 3.95 17.92
N TYR A 364 2.66 3.20 19.01
CA TYR A 364 1.52 2.88 19.87
C TYR A 364 0.92 4.13 20.53
N GLU A 365 1.74 5.07 20.99
CA GLU A 365 1.27 6.32 21.58
C GLU A 365 0.55 7.21 20.54
N LYS A 366 1.05 7.24 19.30
CA LYS A 366 0.38 7.91 18.17
C LYS A 366 -0.96 7.25 17.83
N LEU A 367 -1.00 5.93 17.70
CA LEU A 367 -2.24 5.18 17.43
C LEU A 367 -3.31 5.47 18.48
N ILE A 368 -2.95 5.44 19.77
CA ILE A 368 -3.89 5.72 20.88
C ILE A 368 -4.38 7.17 20.84
N LYS A 369 -3.52 8.11 20.44
CA LYS A 369 -3.89 9.53 20.33
C LYS A 369 -4.92 9.76 19.23
N ASP A 370 -4.70 9.14 18.07
CA ASP A 370 -5.49 9.33 16.85
C ASP A 370 -6.78 8.49 16.87
N HIS A 371 -6.67 7.19 17.23
CA HIS A 371 -7.79 6.26 17.31
C HIS A 371 -7.76 5.45 18.61
N VAL A 372 -8.66 5.82 19.52
CA VAL A 372 -8.76 5.19 20.83
C VAL A 372 -9.40 3.81 20.68
N SER A 373 -8.66 2.78 21.04
CA SER A 373 -9.15 1.40 20.99
C SER A 373 -8.59 0.58 22.15
N ALA A 374 -9.48 -0.18 22.81
CA ALA A 374 -9.09 -1.17 23.79
C ALA A 374 -8.07 -2.17 23.24
N LEU A 375 -8.18 -2.55 21.96
CA LEU A 375 -7.22 -3.45 21.32
C LEU A 375 -5.82 -2.83 21.28
N ALA A 376 -5.71 -1.55 20.95
CA ALA A 376 -4.43 -0.83 20.93
C ALA A 376 -3.77 -0.79 22.31
N TYR A 377 -4.54 -0.61 23.39
CA TYR A 377 -4.02 -0.71 24.75
C TYR A 377 -3.57 -2.12 25.12
N VAL A 378 -4.34 -3.15 24.74
CA VAL A 378 -4.00 -4.55 25.02
C VAL A 378 -2.71 -4.95 24.30
N THR A 379 -2.56 -4.62 23.02
CA THR A 379 -1.34 -4.89 22.25
C THR A 379 -0.17 -4.09 22.78
N PHE A 380 -0.39 -2.82 23.18
CA PHE A 380 0.67 -2.00 23.75
C PHE A 380 1.18 -2.53 25.11
N GLN A 381 0.29 -3.04 25.96
CA GLN A 381 0.70 -3.74 27.20
C GLN A 381 1.53 -4.98 26.91
N ARG A 382 1.12 -5.79 25.93
CA ARG A 382 1.87 -6.99 25.51
C ARG A 382 3.24 -6.62 24.94
N PHE A 383 3.32 -5.60 24.09
CA PHE A 383 4.58 -5.05 23.59
C PHE A 383 5.49 -4.61 24.73
N ALA A 384 4.98 -3.81 25.68
CA ALA A 384 5.79 -3.33 26.80
C ALA A 384 6.33 -4.47 27.66
N ARG A 385 5.54 -5.55 27.84
CA ARG A 385 6.01 -6.74 28.55
C ARG A 385 7.18 -7.42 27.84
N ARG A 386 7.12 -7.55 26.51
CA ARG A 386 8.17 -8.20 25.69
C ARG A 386 9.42 -7.33 25.59
N ALA A 387 9.25 -6.04 25.26
CA ALA A 387 10.33 -5.14 24.91
C ALA A 387 11.22 -4.73 26.10
N TYR A 388 10.64 -4.50 27.29
CA TYR A 388 11.38 -3.91 28.42
C TYR A 388 11.95 -4.94 29.42
N GLY A 389 11.95 -6.24 29.08
CA GLY A 389 12.53 -7.31 29.89
C GLY A 389 12.02 -7.31 31.34
N VAL A 390 12.93 -7.18 32.31
CA VAL A 390 12.61 -7.17 33.76
C VAL A 390 11.70 -6.00 34.16
N LYS A 391 11.81 -4.84 33.47
CA LYS A 391 10.95 -3.67 33.72
C LYS A 391 9.61 -3.75 32.97
N GLY A 392 9.41 -4.75 32.11
CA GLY A 392 8.23 -4.86 31.25
C GLY A 392 6.91 -4.96 32.01
N LEU A 393 6.90 -5.61 33.17
CA LEU A 393 5.68 -5.70 33.99
C LEU A 393 5.30 -4.32 34.59
N SER A 394 6.30 -3.54 35.02
CA SER A 394 6.08 -2.19 35.53
C SER A 394 5.56 -1.25 34.44
N GLU A 395 6.13 -1.31 33.23
CA GLU A 395 5.66 -0.52 32.08
C GLU A 395 4.25 -0.94 31.64
N ALA A 396 3.95 -2.24 31.61
CA ALA A 396 2.60 -2.73 31.30
C ALA A 396 1.55 -2.23 32.31
N ARG A 397 1.87 -2.22 33.61
CA ARG A 397 1.02 -1.63 34.66
C ARG A 397 0.83 -0.12 34.48
N ALA A 398 1.87 0.60 34.05
CA ALA A 398 1.76 2.02 33.74
C ALA A 398 0.80 2.27 32.56
N ILE A 399 0.85 1.44 31.52
CA ILE A 399 -0.07 1.50 30.38
C ILE A 399 -1.50 1.15 30.81
N PHE A 400 -1.69 0.13 31.65
CA PHE A 400 -3.01 -0.19 32.23
C PHE A 400 -3.58 0.99 33.04
N LYS A 401 -2.74 1.65 33.84
CA LYS A 401 -3.13 2.86 34.57
C LYS A 401 -3.51 4.02 33.62
N LYS A 402 -2.82 4.16 32.48
CA LYS A 402 -3.19 5.13 31.43
C LYS A 402 -4.55 4.77 30.81
N ALA A 403 -4.75 3.53 30.39
CA ALA A 403 -6.01 3.06 29.80
C ALA A 403 -7.22 3.27 30.72
N ARG A 404 -7.04 3.08 32.03
CA ARG A 404 -8.09 3.30 33.04
C ARG A 404 -8.46 4.77 33.27
N LYS A 405 -7.53 5.68 33.00
CA LYS A 405 -7.72 7.12 33.15
C LYS A 405 -8.27 7.77 31.87
N ASP A 406 -8.22 7.05 30.75
CA ASP A 406 -8.79 7.53 29.52
C ASP A 406 -10.32 7.35 29.58
N GLU A 407 -11.02 8.49 29.62
CA GLU A 407 -12.49 8.57 29.70
C GLU A 407 -13.16 8.47 28.33
N ARG A 408 -12.38 8.40 27.25
CA ARG A 408 -12.90 8.28 25.89
C ARG A 408 -13.60 6.94 25.68
N GLU A 409 -14.70 6.96 24.94
CA GLU A 409 -15.48 5.78 24.62
C GLU A 409 -14.63 4.78 23.82
N GLY A 410 -14.66 3.50 24.21
CA GLY A 410 -13.85 2.44 23.58
C GLY A 410 -12.41 2.29 24.12
N ALA A 411 -11.91 3.21 24.97
CA ALA A 411 -10.56 3.12 25.55
C ALA A 411 -10.41 1.96 26.55
N CYS A 412 -11.37 1.86 27.47
CA CYS A 412 -11.32 0.95 28.62
C CYS A 412 -12.51 -0.02 28.57
N THR A 413 -12.52 -0.93 27.59
CA THR A 413 -13.49 -2.03 27.57
C THR A 413 -13.03 -3.18 28.48
N TYR A 414 -13.91 -4.15 28.70
CA TYR A 414 -13.62 -5.34 29.52
C TYR A 414 -12.37 -6.11 29.06
N HIS A 415 -12.04 -6.05 27.77
CA HIS A 415 -10.86 -6.68 27.18
C HIS A 415 -9.55 -6.20 27.80
N VAL A 416 -9.47 -4.92 28.18
CA VAL A 416 -8.27 -4.36 28.81
C VAL A 416 -8.06 -4.97 30.19
N PHE A 417 -9.12 -5.07 31.00
CA PHE A 417 -9.06 -5.69 32.32
C PHE A 417 -8.69 -7.17 32.24
N ALA A 418 -9.36 -7.93 31.36
CA ALA A 418 -9.10 -9.34 31.18
C ALA A 418 -7.66 -9.58 30.70
N ALA A 419 -7.19 -8.82 29.70
CA ALA A 419 -5.83 -8.96 29.19
C ALA A 419 -4.77 -8.58 30.23
N SER A 420 -4.97 -7.50 31.00
CA SER A 420 -4.03 -7.11 32.06
C SER A 420 -3.97 -8.16 33.18
N ALA A 421 -5.10 -8.71 33.60
CA ALA A 421 -5.14 -9.75 34.63
C ALA A 421 -4.44 -11.04 34.18
N LEU A 422 -4.70 -11.49 32.94
CA LEU A 422 -4.02 -12.65 32.36
C LEU A 422 -2.52 -12.39 32.15
N LEU A 423 -2.13 -11.16 31.78
CA LEU A 423 -0.73 -10.78 31.62
C LEU A 423 0.04 -10.91 32.94
N GLU A 424 -0.55 -10.47 34.05
CA GLU A 424 0.02 -10.61 35.40
C GLU A 424 0.11 -12.08 35.81
N PHE A 425 -0.97 -12.85 35.61
CA PHE A 425 -1.04 -14.26 35.96
C PHE A 425 0.01 -15.12 35.24
N TYR A 426 0.18 -14.95 33.93
CA TYR A 426 1.17 -15.72 33.17
C TYR A 426 2.59 -15.17 33.29
N SER A 427 2.76 -13.92 33.73
CA SER A 427 4.09 -13.32 33.89
C SER A 427 4.78 -13.71 35.19
N ASP A 428 4.00 -14.03 36.24
CA ASP A 428 4.50 -14.37 37.56
C ASP A 428 3.75 -15.59 38.10
N ASN A 429 4.42 -16.75 38.12
CA ASN A 429 3.86 -18.01 38.63
C ASN A 429 3.73 -18.03 40.17
N SER A 430 4.13 -16.97 40.87
CA SER A 430 3.96 -16.87 42.32
C SER A 430 2.50 -16.58 42.70
N ASP A 431 2.14 -16.87 43.94
CA ASP A 431 0.81 -16.54 44.48
C ASP A 431 0.54 -15.03 44.47
N THR A 432 1.59 -14.20 44.45
CA THR A 432 1.44 -12.74 44.32
C THR A 432 0.90 -12.32 42.95
N GLY A 433 1.27 -13.02 41.87
CA GLY A 433 0.73 -12.79 40.52
C GLY A 433 -0.76 -13.13 40.44
N LYS A 434 -1.17 -14.22 41.11
CA LYS A 434 -2.57 -14.65 41.22
C LYS A 434 -3.42 -13.63 42.00
N ASP A 435 -2.92 -13.15 43.14
CA ASP A 435 -3.61 -12.15 43.96
C ASP A 435 -3.80 -10.82 43.21
N ILE A 436 -2.80 -10.41 42.43
CA ILE A 436 -2.89 -9.19 41.60
C ILE A 436 -3.91 -9.39 40.48
N ALA A 437 -3.91 -10.54 39.81
CA ALA A 437 -4.87 -10.86 38.76
C ALA A 437 -6.31 -10.87 39.30
N LEU A 438 -6.55 -11.48 40.47
CA LEU A 438 -7.86 -11.45 41.16
C LEU A 438 -8.32 -10.02 41.45
N LYS A 439 -7.44 -9.18 42.01
CA LYS A 439 -7.76 -7.76 42.27
C LYS A 439 -8.09 -6.98 41.00
N ILE A 440 -7.45 -7.29 39.87
CA ILE A 440 -7.75 -6.65 38.58
C ILE A 440 -9.13 -7.11 38.06
N PHE A 441 -9.45 -8.40 38.20
CA PHE A 441 -10.77 -8.92 37.83
C PHE A 441 -11.90 -8.38 38.70
N GLU A 442 -11.72 -8.32 40.02
CA GLU A 442 -12.70 -7.70 40.94
C GLU A 442 -12.92 -6.22 40.63
N LEU A 443 -11.85 -5.50 40.27
CA LEU A 443 -11.95 -4.10 39.88
C LEU A 443 -12.74 -3.92 38.58
N GLY A 444 -12.52 -4.79 37.59
CA GLY A 444 -13.27 -4.77 36.34
C GLY A 444 -14.72 -5.23 36.52
N LEU A 445 -15.00 -6.13 37.46
CA LEU A 445 -16.35 -6.59 37.78
C LEU A 445 -17.25 -5.43 38.22
N LYS A 446 -16.73 -4.49 39.01
CA LYS A 446 -17.47 -3.29 39.44
C LYS A 446 -17.92 -2.40 38.27
N LYS A 447 -17.23 -2.44 37.13
CA LYS A 447 -17.50 -1.60 35.95
C LYS A 447 -18.19 -2.35 34.81
N CYS A 448 -17.86 -3.63 34.61
CA CYS A 448 -18.22 -4.40 33.43
C CYS A 448 -19.14 -5.59 33.75
N ILE A 449 -19.88 -5.56 34.87
CA ILE A 449 -20.76 -6.67 35.28
C ILE A 449 -21.87 -7.00 34.27
N GLN A 450 -22.22 -6.02 33.43
CA GLN A 450 -23.28 -6.15 32.41
C GLN A 450 -22.82 -6.94 31.18
N GLU A 451 -21.50 -7.14 31.00
CA GLU A 451 -20.93 -7.82 29.84
C GLU A 451 -20.72 -9.31 30.12
N PRO A 452 -21.52 -10.23 29.53
CA PRO A 452 -21.41 -11.66 29.80
C PRO A 452 -20.07 -12.24 29.37
N ALA A 453 -19.44 -11.69 28.33
CA ALA A 453 -18.12 -12.10 27.85
C ALA A 453 -17.03 -11.88 28.92
N TYR A 454 -17.14 -10.82 29.72
CA TYR A 454 -16.18 -10.55 30.79
C TYR A 454 -16.31 -11.55 31.93
N VAL A 455 -17.55 -11.85 32.35
CA VAL A 455 -17.83 -12.82 33.40
C VAL A 455 -17.35 -14.21 32.98
N LEU A 456 -17.53 -14.60 31.72
CA LEU A 456 -16.97 -15.84 31.18
C LEU A 456 -15.45 -15.90 31.29
N CYS A 457 -14.74 -14.87 30.83
CA CYS A 457 -13.28 -14.85 30.95
C CYS A 457 -12.80 -14.93 32.41
N TYR A 458 -13.53 -14.32 33.35
CA TYR A 458 -13.20 -14.40 34.76
C TYR A 458 -13.47 -15.80 35.34
N LEU A 459 -14.57 -16.45 34.95
CA LEU A 459 -14.87 -17.83 35.34
C LEU A 459 -13.87 -18.83 34.76
N GLU A 460 -13.41 -18.64 33.52
CA GLU A 460 -12.34 -19.44 32.92
C GLU A 460 -11.04 -19.31 33.70
N PHE A 461 -10.67 -18.07 34.08
CA PHE A 461 -9.50 -17.81 34.91
C PHE A 461 -9.58 -18.52 36.28
N LEU A 462 -10.72 -18.43 36.98
CA LEU A 462 -10.94 -19.15 38.24
C LEU A 462 -10.98 -20.67 38.06
N GLY A 463 -11.42 -21.13 36.88
CA GLY A 463 -11.27 -22.50 36.40
C GLY A 463 -9.82 -22.98 36.49
N HIS A 464 -8.89 -22.18 35.96
CA HIS A 464 -7.45 -22.48 35.97
C HIS A 464 -6.81 -22.44 37.36
N LEU A 465 -7.37 -21.68 38.30
CA LEU A 465 -6.91 -21.63 39.69
C LEU A 465 -7.39 -22.81 40.55
N ASN A 466 -8.25 -23.67 40.01
CA ASN A 466 -8.91 -24.77 40.71
C ASN A 466 -9.61 -24.34 42.03
N ASP A 467 -10.07 -23.09 42.07
CA ASP A 467 -10.58 -22.46 43.29
C ASP A 467 -12.12 -22.59 43.34
N ASP A 468 -12.58 -23.75 43.79
CA ASP A 468 -14.01 -24.13 43.73
C ASP A 468 -14.92 -23.26 44.62
N ASN A 469 -14.39 -22.64 45.67
CA ASN A 469 -15.12 -21.71 46.53
C ASN A 469 -15.37 -20.36 45.84
N SER A 470 -14.37 -19.84 45.13
CA SER A 470 -14.44 -18.58 44.38
C SER A 470 -15.36 -18.69 43.16
N LYS A 471 -15.39 -19.86 42.52
CA LYS A 471 -16.35 -20.20 41.45
C LYS A 471 -17.79 -20.18 41.98
N CYS A 472 -18.04 -20.73 43.17
CA CYS A 472 -19.36 -20.73 43.80
C CYS A 472 -19.79 -19.32 44.24
N LEU A 473 -18.90 -18.52 44.85
CA LEU A 473 -19.23 -17.18 45.32
C LEU A 473 -19.67 -16.24 44.19
N LEU A 474 -19.01 -16.23 43.03
CA LEU A 474 -19.47 -15.41 41.89
C LEU A 474 -20.81 -15.86 41.29
N TRP A 475 -21.12 -17.14 41.45
CA TRP A 475 -22.41 -17.70 41.06
C TRP A 475 -23.53 -17.34 42.03
N PHE A 476 -23.23 -17.16 43.31
CA PHE A 476 -24.22 -16.86 44.36
C PHE A 476 -24.33 -15.37 44.74
N ASP A 477 -23.24 -14.58 44.70
CA ASP A 477 -23.20 -13.13 45.00
C ASP A 477 -23.45 -12.23 43.79
N GLY A 478 -23.57 -12.80 42.59
CA GLY A 478 -24.19 -12.07 41.48
C GLY A 478 -25.66 -11.82 41.85
N PRO A 479 -26.13 -10.58 42.06
CA PRO A 479 -27.52 -10.34 42.41
C PRO A 479 -28.38 -11.07 41.39
N GLU A 480 -29.46 -11.72 41.81
CA GLU A 480 -30.44 -12.44 40.96
C GLU A 480 -30.88 -11.63 39.71
N SER A 481 -30.58 -10.32 39.67
CA SER A 481 -30.59 -9.44 38.50
C SER A 481 -29.69 -9.83 37.32
N CYS A 482 -28.55 -10.53 37.52
CA CYS A 482 -27.63 -10.94 36.45
C CYS A 482 -28.23 -12.06 35.59
N LEU A 483 -28.99 -12.96 36.22
CA LEU A 483 -29.68 -14.08 35.56
C LEU A 483 -30.99 -13.66 34.90
N THR A 484 -31.59 -12.53 35.31
CA THR A 484 -32.85 -12.03 34.75
C THR A 484 -32.68 -10.94 33.68
N LYS A 485 -31.56 -10.21 33.63
CA LYS A 485 -31.32 -9.16 32.62
C LYS A 485 -30.39 -9.54 31.48
N VAL A 486 -29.56 -10.57 31.63
CA VAL A 486 -28.76 -11.10 30.54
C VAL A 486 -29.57 -12.19 29.87
N ASN A 487 -29.95 -12.00 28.61
CA ASN A 487 -30.41 -13.11 27.76
C ASN A 487 -29.22 -14.09 27.69
N ILE A 488 -29.24 -15.09 28.58
CA ILE A 488 -28.12 -16.01 28.79
C ILE A 488 -27.84 -16.69 27.46
N THR A 489 -26.74 -16.32 26.81
CA THR A 489 -26.29 -17.01 25.62
C THR A 489 -25.93 -18.45 26.02
N VAL A 490 -26.35 -19.40 25.20
CA VAL A 490 -26.13 -20.85 25.35
C VAL A 490 -24.71 -21.26 25.82
N PRO A 491 -23.60 -20.55 25.49
CA PRO A 491 -22.27 -20.87 26.01
C PRO A 491 -22.14 -20.77 27.53
N VAL A 492 -22.70 -19.73 28.16
CA VAL A 492 -22.63 -19.52 29.63
C VAL A 492 -23.35 -20.64 30.37
N TYR A 493 -24.52 -21.03 29.86
CA TYR A 493 -25.31 -22.13 30.41
C TYR A 493 -24.64 -23.50 30.22
N ARG A 494 -23.93 -23.72 29.11
CA ARG A 494 -23.16 -24.96 28.89
C ARG A 494 -21.98 -25.07 29.85
N TYR A 495 -21.24 -23.98 30.07
CA TYR A 495 -20.13 -23.96 31.03
C TYR A 495 -20.64 -24.18 32.47
N ALA A 496 -21.80 -23.63 32.82
CA ALA A 496 -22.48 -23.88 34.08
C ALA A 496 -22.81 -25.36 34.32
N VAL A 497 -23.34 -26.05 33.30
CA VAL A 497 -23.71 -27.47 33.41
C VAL A 497 -22.46 -28.35 33.59
N VAL A 498 -21.33 -27.98 32.97
CA VAL A 498 -20.06 -28.71 33.11
C VAL A 498 -19.47 -28.54 34.51
N ILE A 499 -19.44 -27.31 35.03
CA ILE A 499 -18.95 -27.04 36.40
C ILE A 499 -19.86 -27.71 37.45
N ARG A 500 -21.20 -27.65 37.27
CA ARG A 500 -22.15 -28.29 38.19
C ARG A 500 -22.02 -29.81 38.17
N LYS A 501 -21.70 -30.43 37.03
CA LYS A 501 -21.43 -31.88 36.94
C LYS A 501 -20.09 -32.26 37.58
N GLY A 502 -19.06 -31.43 37.47
CA GLY A 502 -17.76 -31.66 38.11
C GLY A 502 -17.78 -31.50 39.64
N LEU A 503 -18.59 -30.58 40.17
CA LEU A 503 -18.76 -30.40 41.62
C LEU A 503 -19.52 -31.55 42.28
N VAL A 504 -20.51 -32.13 41.58
CA VAL A 504 -21.26 -33.29 42.09
C VAL A 504 -20.42 -34.57 42.10
N SER A 505 -19.42 -34.71 41.23
CA SER A 505 -18.52 -35.87 41.23
C SER A 505 -17.39 -35.82 42.27
N ASN A 506 -17.03 -34.64 42.78
CA ASN A 506 -16.01 -34.49 43.83
C ASN A 506 -16.59 -34.54 45.26
N ALA A 507 -17.91 -34.60 45.40
CA ALA A 507 -18.62 -34.65 46.68
C ALA A 507 -19.19 -36.05 46.99
N SER A 508 -18.78 -37.09 46.26
CA SER A 508 -19.18 -38.50 46.47
C SER A 508 -18.02 -39.35 46.95
#